data_AF-F2NH08-F1
#
_entry.id   AF-F2NH08-F1
#
_cell.length_a   1.000
_cell.length_b   1.000
_cell.length_c   1.000
_cell.angle_alpha   90.00
_cell.angle_beta   90.00
_cell.angle_gamma   90.00
#
_symmetry.space_group_name_H-M   'P 1'
#
loop_
_entity.id
_entity.type
_entity.pdbx_description
1 polymer ?
#
loop_
_entity_poly.entity_id
_entity_poly.type
_entity_poly.pdbx_seq_one_letter_code
_entity_poly.pdbx_strand_id
1 'polypeptide(L)'
;MTAAQSAPELGVSTACQALGLSRATFYRHLTPQRPQAQISSPLPHHRALDQGERQAVLDLLHQERFVDKAPREVYATLLDEGEYLCSPSTMYRLLNQEGEVKERRNQLRHPPYQKPELLATGPNQVWSWDITKLLGPVKWTYFYLYVILDIFSRYAVGWMVAHRESAALAERLIRETYDKQGIVPGQLTIHADRGSSMKSKPVALLLADLGVTKTHSRPHVSNDNPFSESQFKTLKYRPDFPKRFGSLEDSRLFCQTFFEWYNTEHRHSSISLLTPETVHYGLADGVRAARQKVLQAAYVMHPERFVRKPPVALPLPEAVWINPPIKSKEGSLTEIH
;
A
#
# COMPACT_ATOMS: atom_id res chain seq x y z
N MET A 1 -37.22 -31.63 11.10
CA MET A 1 -38.43 -30.80 11.29
C MET A 1 -38.20 -29.47 10.62
N THR A 2 -39.02 -29.12 9.62
CA THR A 2 -38.94 -27.80 8.99
C THR A 2 -39.72 -26.77 9.81
N ALA A 3 -39.30 -25.51 9.77
CA ALA A 3 -40.00 -24.44 10.51
C ALA A 3 -41.50 -24.39 10.19
N ALA A 4 -41.89 -24.73 8.96
CA ALA A 4 -43.28 -24.81 8.51
C ALA A 4 -44.09 -25.91 9.22
N GLN A 5 -43.46 -27.02 9.64
CA GLN A 5 -44.12 -28.11 10.37
C GLN A 5 -44.31 -27.78 11.85
N SER A 6 -43.39 -27.02 12.44
CA SER A 6 -43.40 -26.70 13.89
C SER A 6 -44.12 -25.39 14.22
N ALA A 7 -44.42 -24.55 13.21
CA ALA A 7 -45.09 -23.27 13.37
C ALA A 7 -46.54 -23.31 13.90
N PRO A 8 -47.37 -24.33 13.59
CA PRO A 8 -48.75 -24.40 14.12
C PRO A 8 -48.82 -24.64 15.62
N GLU A 9 -47.84 -25.35 16.20
CA GLU A 9 -47.84 -25.72 17.63
C GLU A 9 -47.10 -24.70 18.50
N LEU A 10 -46.00 -24.11 18.00
CA LEU A 10 -45.10 -23.25 18.78
C LEU A 10 -45.20 -21.76 18.44
N GLY A 11 -45.94 -21.42 17.39
CA GLY A 11 -45.99 -20.08 16.80
C GLY A 11 -44.79 -19.80 15.89
N VAL A 12 -45.05 -19.05 14.81
CA VAL A 12 -44.06 -18.76 13.74
C VAL A 12 -42.77 -18.15 14.27
N SER A 13 -42.86 -17.24 15.25
CA SER A 13 -41.68 -16.61 15.84
C SER A 13 -40.75 -17.62 16.51
N THR A 14 -41.31 -18.44 17.38
CA THR A 14 -40.57 -19.42 18.19
C THR A 14 -39.96 -20.50 17.31
N ALA A 15 -40.70 -20.97 16.31
CA ALA A 15 -40.21 -21.95 15.34
C ALA A 15 -39.06 -21.38 14.47
N CYS A 16 -39.15 -20.12 14.04
CA CYS A 16 -38.07 -19.46 13.30
C CYS A 16 -36.81 -19.27 14.16
N GLN A 17 -36.98 -18.89 15.43
CA GLN A 17 -35.87 -18.62 16.33
C GLN A 17 -35.14 -19.90 16.75
N ALA A 18 -35.88 -20.98 17.03
CA ALA A 18 -35.31 -22.29 17.36
C ALA A 18 -34.52 -22.92 16.20
N LEU A 19 -34.88 -22.59 14.95
CA LEU A 19 -34.24 -23.14 13.74
C LEU A 19 -33.27 -22.15 13.07
N GLY A 20 -32.99 -21.01 13.70
CA GLY A 20 -32.05 -20.00 13.18
C GLY A 20 -32.48 -19.37 11.84
N LEU A 21 -33.78 -19.35 11.54
CA LEU A 21 -34.33 -18.83 10.29
C LEU A 21 -34.95 -17.45 10.50
N SER A 22 -34.82 -16.57 9.51
CA SER A 22 -35.55 -15.29 9.52
C SER A 22 -37.03 -15.50 9.16
N ARG A 23 -37.93 -14.75 9.80
CA ARG A 23 -39.37 -14.78 9.48
C ARG A 23 -39.65 -14.49 7.99
N ALA A 24 -38.85 -13.64 7.36
CA ALA A 24 -38.95 -13.34 5.93
C ALA A 24 -38.69 -14.58 5.06
N THR A 25 -37.72 -15.42 5.44
CA THR A 25 -37.42 -16.68 4.74
C THR A 25 -38.55 -17.69 4.94
N PHE A 26 -39.13 -17.75 6.15
CA PHE A 26 -40.28 -18.61 6.45
C PHE A 26 -41.48 -18.31 5.56
N TYR A 27 -41.91 -17.04 5.47
CA TYR A 27 -43.04 -16.67 4.60
C TYR A 27 -42.71 -16.86 3.11
N ARG A 28 -41.47 -16.61 2.69
CA ARG A 28 -41.03 -16.86 1.30
C ARG A 28 -41.14 -18.33 0.89
N HIS A 29 -40.98 -19.26 1.83
CA HIS A 29 -41.17 -20.69 1.57
C HIS A 29 -42.63 -21.13 1.59
N LEU A 30 -43.53 -20.35 2.20
CA LEU A 30 -44.98 -20.60 2.18
C LEU A 30 -45.67 -19.99 0.95
N THR A 31 -45.03 -19.00 0.31
CA THR A 31 -45.52 -18.44 -0.96
C THR A 31 -45.26 -19.44 -2.09
N PRO A 32 -46.28 -19.94 -2.80
CA PRO A 32 -46.09 -20.82 -3.94
C PRO A 32 -45.17 -20.17 -4.98
N GLN A 33 -44.11 -20.86 -5.39
CA GLN A 33 -43.26 -20.38 -6.48
C GLN A 33 -44.14 -20.23 -7.73
N ARG A 34 -44.16 -19.03 -8.33
CA ARG A 34 -44.69 -18.85 -9.68
C ARG A 34 -44.00 -19.88 -10.59
N PRO A 35 -44.72 -20.59 -11.47
CA PRO A 35 -44.09 -21.52 -12.40
C PRO A 35 -42.99 -20.78 -13.15
N GLN A 36 -41.75 -21.27 -13.02
CA GLN A 36 -40.63 -20.78 -13.79
C GLN A 36 -41.01 -20.93 -15.27
N ALA A 37 -41.16 -19.81 -15.97
CA ALA A 37 -41.18 -19.82 -17.42
C ALA A 37 -39.94 -20.61 -17.86
N GLN A 38 -40.13 -21.64 -18.69
CA GLN A 38 -39.03 -22.36 -19.32
C GLN A 38 -38.10 -21.33 -19.94
N ILE A 39 -36.92 -21.14 -19.36
CA ILE A 39 -35.88 -20.29 -19.94
C ILE A 39 -35.48 -21.03 -21.21
N SER A 40 -35.96 -20.54 -22.35
CA SER A 40 -35.42 -20.90 -23.64
C SER A 40 -33.91 -20.67 -23.58
N SER A 41 -33.13 -21.69 -23.94
CA SER A 41 -31.67 -21.61 -23.97
C SER A 41 -31.23 -20.27 -24.59
N PRO A 42 -30.28 -19.55 -23.98
CA PRO A 42 -29.86 -18.25 -24.49
C PRO A 42 -29.44 -18.42 -25.95
N LEU A 43 -30.06 -17.65 -26.84
CA LEU A 43 -29.62 -17.54 -28.24
C LEU A 43 -28.10 -17.28 -28.24
N PRO A 44 -27.30 -18.00 -29.06
CA PRO A 44 -25.87 -17.82 -29.06
C PRO A 44 -25.53 -16.37 -29.35
N HIS A 45 -24.70 -15.78 -28.49
CA HIS A 45 -24.21 -14.41 -28.65
C HIS A 45 -23.57 -14.28 -30.04
N HIS A 46 -23.89 -13.23 -30.79
CA HIS A 46 -23.38 -12.93 -32.14
C HIS A 46 -21.84 -12.84 -32.26
N ARG A 47 -21.11 -12.93 -31.14
CA ARG A 47 -19.64 -12.89 -31.04
C ARG A 47 -19.04 -14.24 -30.63
N ALA A 48 -19.86 -15.26 -30.43
CA ALA A 48 -19.41 -16.59 -30.08
C ALA A 48 -19.02 -17.32 -31.36
N LEU A 49 -17.73 -17.69 -31.46
CA LEU A 49 -17.25 -18.53 -32.55
C LEU A 49 -18.01 -19.87 -32.52
N ASP A 50 -18.49 -20.30 -33.67
CA ASP A 50 -19.05 -21.64 -33.86
C ASP A 50 -17.97 -22.72 -33.75
N GLN A 51 -18.34 -24.00 -33.80
CA GLN A 51 -17.36 -25.08 -33.66
C GLN A 51 -16.34 -25.13 -34.81
N GLY A 52 -16.74 -24.77 -36.03
CA GLY A 52 -15.85 -24.75 -37.19
C GLY A 52 -14.84 -23.60 -37.12
N GLU A 53 -15.29 -22.42 -36.71
CA GLU A 53 -14.45 -21.24 -36.49
C GLU A 53 -13.44 -21.46 -35.35
N ARG A 54 -13.83 -22.18 -34.30
CA ARG A 54 -12.90 -22.56 -33.21
C ARG A 54 -11.82 -23.51 -33.70
N GLN A 55 -12.19 -24.51 -34.51
CA GLN A 55 -11.23 -25.45 -35.06
C GLN A 55 -10.25 -24.74 -36.00
N ALA A 56 -10.74 -23.83 -36.86
CA ALA A 56 -9.88 -23.04 -37.73
C ALA A 56 -8.85 -22.18 -36.95
N VAL A 57 -9.24 -21.63 -35.79
CA VAL A 57 -8.30 -20.90 -34.92
C VAL A 57 -7.26 -21.84 -34.30
N LEU A 58 -7.66 -23.03 -33.84
CA LEU A 58 -6.73 -24.01 -33.28
C LEU A 58 -5.77 -24.54 -34.36
N ASP A 59 -6.28 -24.93 -35.52
CA ASP A 59 -5.47 -25.40 -36.65
C ASP A 59 -4.43 -24.37 -37.06
N LEU A 60 -4.79 -23.08 -37.08
CA LEU A 60 -3.86 -22.00 -37.35
C LEU A 60 -2.79 -21.90 -36.24
N LEU A 61 -3.19 -21.93 -34.97
CA LEU A 61 -2.26 -21.87 -33.84
C LEU A 61 -1.31 -23.08 -33.80
N HIS A 62 -1.72 -24.22 -34.36
CA HIS A 62 -0.92 -25.45 -34.46
C HIS A 62 -0.03 -25.51 -35.70
N GLN A 63 -0.07 -24.52 -36.61
CA GLN A 63 0.86 -24.47 -37.74
C GLN A 63 2.31 -24.34 -37.24
N GLU A 64 3.26 -24.94 -37.95
CA GLU A 64 4.70 -24.86 -37.61
C GLU A 64 5.18 -23.40 -37.42
N ARG A 65 4.61 -22.45 -38.15
CA ARG A 65 4.96 -21.02 -38.02
C ARG A 65 4.50 -20.37 -36.71
N PHE A 66 3.54 -20.96 -35.99
CA PHE A 66 2.87 -20.37 -34.82
C PHE A 66 2.86 -21.24 -33.56
N VAL A 67 3.14 -22.54 -33.67
CA VAL A 67 3.03 -23.51 -32.56
C VAL A 67 3.86 -23.15 -31.31
N ASP A 68 4.97 -22.41 -31.46
CA ASP A 68 5.81 -21.93 -30.35
C ASP A 68 5.70 -20.42 -30.06
N LYS A 69 4.81 -19.71 -30.77
CA LYS A 69 4.64 -18.24 -30.61
C LYS A 69 3.53 -17.91 -29.62
N ALA A 70 3.64 -16.76 -28.96
CA ALA A 70 2.58 -16.30 -28.07
C ALA A 70 1.36 -15.88 -28.90
N PRO A 71 0.10 -16.17 -28.49
CA PRO A 71 -1.11 -15.78 -29.22
C PRO A 71 -1.22 -14.28 -29.56
N ARG A 72 -0.56 -13.40 -28.79
CA ARG A 72 -0.47 -11.97 -29.12
C ARG A 72 0.45 -11.68 -30.30
N GLU A 73 1.54 -12.42 -30.44
CA GLU A 73 2.45 -12.31 -31.58
C GLU A 73 1.78 -12.88 -32.84
N VAL A 74 1.12 -14.03 -32.73
CA VAL A 74 0.32 -14.61 -33.82
C VAL A 74 -0.75 -13.61 -34.27
N TYR A 75 -1.49 -13.01 -33.34
CA TYR A 75 -2.48 -11.99 -33.64
C TYR A 75 -1.90 -10.77 -34.38
N ALA A 76 -0.74 -10.27 -33.96
CA ALA A 76 -0.08 -9.15 -34.65
C ALA A 76 0.36 -9.54 -36.07
N THR A 77 0.96 -10.73 -36.24
CA THR A 77 1.37 -11.23 -37.57
C THR A 77 0.18 -11.39 -38.52
N LEU A 78 -0.95 -11.95 -38.06
CA LEU A 78 -2.14 -12.08 -38.88
C LEU A 78 -2.69 -10.71 -39.31
N LEU A 79 -2.71 -9.73 -38.40
CA LEU A 79 -3.15 -8.38 -38.74
C LEU A 79 -2.24 -7.71 -39.77
N ASP A 80 -0.92 -7.90 -39.67
CA ASP A 80 0.04 -7.40 -40.66
C ASP A 80 -0.14 -8.08 -42.03
N GLU A 81 -0.61 -9.34 -42.05
CA GLU A 81 -0.97 -10.12 -43.24
C GLU A 81 -2.39 -9.81 -43.77
N GLY A 82 -3.15 -8.94 -43.09
CA GLY A 82 -4.51 -8.55 -43.48
C GLY A 82 -5.60 -9.55 -43.07
N GLU A 83 -5.28 -10.53 -42.21
CA GLU A 83 -6.18 -11.57 -41.74
C GLU A 83 -6.63 -11.32 -40.30
N TYR A 84 -7.91 -11.53 -40.00
CA TYR A 84 -8.44 -11.47 -38.65
C TYR A 84 -9.38 -12.65 -38.39
N LEU A 85 -9.01 -13.49 -37.42
CA LEU A 85 -9.85 -14.61 -36.98
C LEU A 85 -10.58 -14.28 -35.68
N CYS A 86 -9.85 -13.93 -34.63
CA CYS A 86 -10.44 -13.59 -33.34
C CYS A 86 -9.48 -12.79 -32.45
N SER A 87 -9.98 -12.30 -31.32
CA SER A 87 -9.16 -11.58 -30.34
C SER A 87 -8.11 -12.49 -29.67
N PRO A 88 -6.97 -11.95 -29.21
CA PRO A 88 -5.97 -12.73 -28.45
C PRO A 88 -6.56 -13.44 -27.23
N SER A 89 -7.51 -12.80 -26.54
CA SER A 89 -8.20 -13.39 -25.38
C SER A 89 -9.01 -14.64 -25.76
N THR A 90 -9.56 -14.68 -26.98
CA THR A 90 -10.26 -15.85 -27.52
C THR A 90 -9.28 -16.97 -27.84
N MET A 91 -8.14 -16.67 -28.45
CA MET A 91 -7.07 -17.65 -28.73
C MET A 91 -6.55 -18.30 -27.44
N TYR A 92 -6.24 -17.50 -26.41
CA TYR A 92 -5.83 -18.03 -25.10
C TYR A 92 -6.90 -18.92 -24.48
N ARG A 93 -8.18 -18.54 -24.60
CA ARG A 93 -9.29 -19.34 -24.06
C ARG A 93 -9.39 -20.71 -24.75
N LEU A 94 -9.19 -20.77 -26.06
CA LEU A 94 -9.23 -22.03 -26.83
C LEU A 94 -8.03 -22.94 -26.49
N LEU A 95 -6.80 -22.41 -26.50
CA LEU A 95 -5.61 -23.18 -26.11
C LEU A 95 -5.68 -23.68 -24.66
N ASN A 96 -6.31 -22.91 -23.77
CA ASN A 96 -6.50 -23.33 -22.37
C ASN A 96 -7.59 -24.41 -22.22
N GLN A 97 -8.56 -24.49 -23.13
CA GLN A 97 -9.56 -25.57 -23.17
C GLN A 97 -8.94 -26.89 -23.64
N GLU A 98 -7.99 -26.85 -24.57
CA GLU A 98 -7.22 -28.03 -25.04
C GLU A 98 -6.06 -28.42 -24.10
N GLY A 99 -5.80 -27.62 -23.05
CA GLY A 99 -4.74 -27.90 -22.06
C GLY A 99 -3.32 -27.61 -22.56
N GLU A 100 -3.18 -26.83 -23.64
CA GLU A 100 -1.92 -26.60 -24.36
C GLU A 100 -1.18 -25.34 -23.89
N VAL A 101 -1.80 -24.53 -23.04
CA VAL A 101 -1.10 -23.44 -22.33
C VAL A 101 -0.42 -24.01 -21.09
N LYS A 102 0.81 -24.51 -21.25
CA LYS A 102 1.68 -24.81 -20.09
C LYS A 102 2.54 -23.59 -19.78
N GLU A 103 2.31 -22.97 -18.62
CA GLU A 103 3.19 -21.93 -18.10
C GLU A 103 4.62 -22.49 -17.93
N ARG A 104 5.59 -22.00 -18.71
CA ARG A 104 7.02 -22.40 -18.62
C ARG A 104 7.72 -21.95 -17.33
N ARG A 105 7.01 -21.45 -16.33
CA ARG A 105 7.59 -21.01 -15.05
C ARG A 105 6.90 -21.75 -13.90
N ASN A 106 7.68 -22.48 -13.11
CA ASN A 106 7.27 -22.89 -11.76
C ASN A 106 6.93 -21.62 -10.96
N GLN A 107 5.64 -21.28 -10.89
CA GLN A 107 5.17 -20.31 -9.92
C GLN A 107 5.29 -20.98 -8.55
N LEU A 108 6.37 -20.66 -7.83
CA LEU A 108 6.47 -20.94 -6.40
C LEU A 108 5.23 -20.32 -5.75
N ARG A 109 4.26 -21.14 -5.37
CA ARG A 109 3.14 -20.73 -4.52
C ARG A 109 3.72 -20.33 -3.17
N HIS A 110 4.00 -19.05 -3.02
CA HIS A 110 4.40 -18.50 -1.73
C HIS A 110 3.17 -18.46 -0.80
N PRO A 111 3.34 -18.77 0.49
CA PRO A 111 2.26 -18.67 1.46
C PRO A 111 1.69 -17.24 1.47
N PRO A 112 0.38 -17.06 1.69
CA PRO A 112 -0.24 -15.74 1.78
C PRO A 112 0.40 -14.99 2.95
N TYR A 113 1.21 -13.97 2.62
CA TYR A 113 1.80 -13.11 3.64
C TYR A 113 0.73 -12.13 4.14
N GLN A 114 0.43 -12.16 5.44
CA GLN A 114 -0.41 -11.13 6.08
C GLN A 114 0.28 -9.77 5.91
N LYS A 115 -0.47 -8.79 5.41
CA LYS A 115 0.03 -7.41 5.28
C LYS A 115 0.28 -6.87 6.70
N PRO A 116 1.48 -6.34 7.01
CA PRO A 116 1.67 -5.66 8.27
C PRO A 116 0.90 -4.35 8.22
N GLU A 117 -0.22 -4.30 8.93
CA GLU A 117 -1.00 -3.08 9.18
C GLU A 117 -0.36 -2.38 10.37
N LEU A 118 0.41 -1.34 10.11
CA LEU A 118 1.06 -0.56 11.17
C LEU A 118 0.32 0.75 11.36
N LEU A 119 -0.02 1.04 12.62
CA LEU A 119 -0.70 2.24 13.04
C LEU A 119 0.20 3.04 13.99
N ALA A 120 0.36 4.33 13.70
CA ALA A 120 0.94 5.29 14.63
C ALA A 120 -0.08 6.39 14.92
N THR A 121 -0.42 6.58 16.20
CA THR A 121 -1.24 7.68 16.71
C THR A 121 -0.39 8.78 17.35
N GLY A 122 0.94 8.58 17.44
CA GLY A 122 1.87 9.55 17.98
C GLY A 122 3.33 9.29 17.58
N PRO A 123 4.24 10.22 17.90
CA PRO A 123 5.67 10.05 17.66
C PRO A 123 6.25 8.85 18.42
N ASN A 124 7.32 8.28 17.89
CA ASN A 124 8.11 7.18 18.47
C ASN A 124 7.35 5.86 18.68
N GLN A 125 6.23 5.67 17.97
CA GLN A 125 5.49 4.41 17.96
C GLN A 125 5.88 3.52 16.77
N VAL A 126 6.03 4.12 15.58
CA VAL A 126 6.42 3.40 14.37
C VAL A 126 7.46 4.22 13.62
N TRP A 127 8.63 3.62 13.43
CA TRP A 127 9.65 4.14 12.54
C TRP A 127 9.69 3.34 11.26
N SER A 128 9.93 4.02 10.16
CA SER A 128 10.29 3.40 8.90
C SER A 128 11.75 3.72 8.59
N TRP A 129 12.50 2.74 8.10
CA TRP A 129 13.88 2.99 7.68
C TRP A 129 14.18 2.37 6.34
N ASP A 130 15.11 3.00 5.61
CA ASP A 130 15.55 2.56 4.30
C ASP A 130 16.94 3.12 3.94
N ILE A 131 17.52 2.59 2.87
CA ILE A 131 18.85 2.94 2.37
C ILE A 131 18.73 3.38 0.91
N THR A 132 19.22 4.58 0.60
CA THR A 132 19.37 5.04 -0.79
C THR A 132 20.85 5.15 -1.16
N LYS A 133 21.14 4.92 -2.44
CA LYS A 133 22.46 5.20 -3.03
C LYS A 133 22.57 6.69 -3.37
N LEU A 134 23.71 7.28 -3.06
CA LEU A 134 24.18 8.57 -3.51
C LEU A 134 25.29 8.36 -4.54
N LEU A 135 25.27 9.10 -5.65
CA LEU A 135 26.28 8.95 -6.69
C LEU A 135 27.62 9.51 -6.21
N GLY A 136 28.67 8.69 -6.22
CA GLY A 136 30.02 9.10 -5.86
C GLY A 136 30.74 9.84 -7.00
N PRO A 137 32.03 10.16 -6.80
CA PRO A 137 32.78 11.07 -7.68
C PRO A 137 32.92 10.54 -9.09
N VAL A 138 33.03 9.21 -9.23
CA VAL A 138 33.20 8.53 -10.51
C VAL A 138 32.05 7.54 -10.77
N LYS A 139 31.92 7.12 -12.03
CA LYS A 139 30.92 6.11 -12.43
C LYS A 139 31.11 4.84 -11.60
N TRP A 140 30.00 4.22 -11.19
CA TRP A 140 29.97 3.00 -10.36
C TRP A 140 30.49 3.13 -8.91
N THR A 141 30.90 4.33 -8.48
CA THR A 141 31.14 4.60 -7.05
C THR A 141 29.86 5.15 -6.44
N TYR A 142 29.50 4.65 -5.26
CA TYR A 142 28.30 5.05 -4.54
C TYR A 142 28.61 5.23 -3.06
N PHE A 143 27.91 6.16 -2.43
CA PHE A 143 27.76 6.21 -0.99
C PHE A 143 26.35 5.75 -0.61
N TYR A 144 26.18 5.29 0.61
CA TYR A 144 24.94 4.69 1.10
C TYR A 144 24.41 5.57 2.23
N LEU A 145 23.27 6.22 1.98
CA LEU A 145 22.56 7.02 2.97
C LEU A 145 21.48 6.15 3.61
N TYR A 146 21.63 5.93 4.91
CA TYR A 146 20.67 5.28 5.78
C TYR A 146 19.80 6.34 6.43
N VAL A 147 18.49 6.14 6.45
CA VAL A 147 17.54 7.07 7.09
C VAL A 147 16.52 6.28 7.87
N ILE A 148 16.31 6.68 9.13
CA ILE A 148 15.22 6.25 10.00
C ILE A 148 14.29 7.46 10.16
N LEU A 149 13.02 7.25 9.83
CA LEU A 149 11.98 8.26 9.80
C LEU A 149 10.85 7.85 10.74
N ASP A 150 10.39 8.79 11.56
CA ASP A 150 9.15 8.65 12.29
C ASP A 150 7.93 8.81 11.34
N ILE A 151 7.05 7.81 11.29
CA ILE A 151 5.91 7.86 10.36
C ILE A 151 4.75 8.69 10.88
N PHE A 152 4.74 9.14 12.12
CA PHE A 152 3.69 10.05 12.59
C PHE A 152 4.09 11.49 12.29
N SER A 153 5.28 11.89 12.74
CA SER A 153 5.76 13.26 12.66
C SER A 153 6.53 13.58 11.38
N ARG A 154 6.90 12.59 10.56
CA ARG A 154 7.84 12.73 9.43
C ARG A 154 9.27 13.06 9.86
N TYR A 155 9.59 13.01 11.15
CA TYR A 155 10.90 13.45 11.63
C TYR A 155 11.98 12.43 11.28
N ALA A 156 13.10 12.89 10.72
CA ALA A 156 14.27 12.05 10.51
C ALA A 156 14.99 11.86 11.86
N VAL A 157 14.59 10.82 12.60
CA VAL A 157 15.08 10.53 13.95
C VAL A 157 16.57 10.15 13.95
N GLY A 158 17.04 9.52 12.88
CA GLY A 158 18.43 9.11 12.71
C GLY A 158 18.79 8.91 11.24
N TRP A 159 20.01 9.24 10.87
CA TRP A 159 20.54 9.00 9.53
C TRP A 159 22.06 8.83 9.59
N MET A 160 22.64 8.18 8.58
CA MET A 160 24.09 8.16 8.39
C MET A 160 24.48 7.95 6.93
N VAL A 161 25.71 8.36 6.57
CA VAL A 161 26.29 8.04 5.26
C VAL A 161 27.54 7.17 5.41
N ALA A 162 27.62 6.11 4.60
CA ALA A 162 28.69 5.14 4.60
C ALA A 162 29.21 4.79 3.19
N HIS A 163 30.44 4.28 3.11
CA HIS A 163 31.05 3.80 1.87
C HIS A 163 30.45 2.48 1.35
N ARG A 164 29.82 1.69 2.22
CA ARG A 164 29.25 0.40 1.86
C ARG A 164 27.99 0.12 2.67
N GLU A 165 27.12 -0.69 2.10
CA GLU A 165 26.00 -1.27 2.82
C GLU A 165 26.52 -2.36 3.77
N SER A 166 26.19 -2.29 5.07
CA SER A 166 26.51 -3.33 6.05
C SER A 166 25.45 -3.44 7.15
N ALA A 167 25.20 -4.67 7.59
CA ALA A 167 24.36 -4.98 8.75
C ALA A 167 24.86 -4.32 10.04
N ALA A 168 26.18 -4.31 10.27
CA ALA A 168 26.77 -3.72 11.48
C ALA A 168 26.57 -2.19 11.53
N LEU A 169 26.55 -1.53 10.37
CA LEU A 169 26.24 -0.11 10.29
C LEU A 169 24.76 0.15 10.58
N ALA A 170 23.86 -0.65 9.99
CA ALA A 170 22.43 -0.56 10.29
C ALA A 170 22.15 -0.75 11.79
N GLU A 171 22.77 -1.75 12.40
CA GLU A 171 22.67 -2.02 13.84
C GLU A 171 23.12 -0.83 14.68
N ARG A 172 24.30 -0.27 14.36
CA ARG A 172 24.80 0.91 15.05
C ARG A 172 23.84 2.09 14.93
N LEU A 173 23.32 2.36 13.73
CA LEU A 173 22.34 3.46 13.53
C LEU A 173 21.13 3.28 14.42
N ILE A 174 20.54 2.09 14.39
CA ILE A 174 19.30 1.79 15.09
C ILE A 174 19.53 1.95 16.59
N ARG A 175 20.63 1.41 17.12
CA ARG A 175 20.96 1.53 18.54
C ARG A 175 21.19 2.98 18.96
N GLU A 176 22.05 3.71 18.26
CA GLU A 176 22.31 5.12 18.57
C GLU A 176 21.05 5.98 18.47
N THR A 177 20.17 5.69 17.51
CA THR A 177 18.91 6.42 17.33
C THR A 177 17.89 6.07 18.42
N TYR A 178 17.82 4.80 18.80
CA TYR A 178 16.99 4.30 19.90
C TYR A 178 17.36 4.99 21.21
N ASP A 179 18.66 5.02 21.54
CA ASP A 179 19.18 5.65 22.75
C ASP A 179 18.95 7.17 22.73
N LYS A 180 19.26 7.82 21.60
CA LYS A 180 19.05 9.27 21.41
C LYS A 180 17.59 9.68 21.61
N GLN A 181 16.65 8.85 21.18
CA GLN A 181 15.21 9.12 21.28
C GLN A 181 14.61 8.66 22.61
N GLY A 182 15.41 8.09 23.52
CA GLY A 182 14.95 7.62 24.83
C GLY A 182 13.87 6.55 24.74
N ILE A 183 13.93 5.69 23.72
CA ILE A 183 12.92 4.66 23.49
C ILE A 183 12.99 3.61 24.60
N VAL A 184 11.84 3.16 25.08
CA VAL A 184 11.76 2.03 26.02
C VAL A 184 11.35 0.73 25.30
N PRO A 185 11.77 -0.45 25.80
CA PRO A 185 11.41 -1.73 25.20
C PRO A 185 9.88 -1.88 25.05
N GLY A 186 9.43 -2.37 23.89
CA GLY A 186 8.01 -2.55 23.58
C GLY A 186 7.26 -1.30 23.10
N GLN A 187 7.88 -0.11 23.15
CA GLN A 187 7.25 1.13 22.66
C GLN A 187 7.25 1.24 21.13
N LEU A 188 8.35 0.81 20.50
CA LEU A 188 8.65 1.10 19.12
C LEU A 188 8.47 -0.12 18.22
N THR A 189 7.87 0.10 17.06
CA THR A 189 7.89 -0.82 15.92
C THR A 189 8.75 -0.24 14.81
N ILE A 190 9.66 -1.04 14.26
CA ILE A 190 10.48 -0.64 13.12
C ILE A 190 10.04 -1.40 11.88
N HIS A 191 9.64 -0.63 10.86
CA HIS A 191 9.30 -1.10 9.53
C HIS A 191 10.49 -0.95 8.59
N ALA A 192 10.79 -2.02 7.85
CA ALA A 192 11.94 -2.12 6.97
C ALA A 192 11.54 -2.75 5.64
N ASP A 193 12.07 -2.25 4.54
CA ASP A 193 12.00 -2.99 3.28
C ASP A 193 12.87 -4.28 3.32
N ARG A 194 12.83 -5.08 2.26
CA ARG A 194 13.45 -6.40 2.17
C ARG A 194 14.90 -6.39 1.68
N GLY A 195 15.62 -5.27 1.83
CA GLY A 195 17.05 -5.14 1.49
C GLY A 195 17.92 -6.19 2.20
N SER A 196 19.10 -6.50 1.62
CA SER A 196 20.00 -7.54 2.16
C SER A 196 20.48 -7.19 3.58
N SER A 197 20.83 -5.93 3.86
CA SER A 197 21.17 -5.50 5.22
C SER A 197 19.98 -5.55 6.18
N MET A 198 18.77 -5.29 5.67
CA MET A 198 17.53 -5.27 6.46
C MET A 198 17.10 -6.67 6.90
N LYS A 199 17.44 -7.71 6.13
CA LYS A 199 17.20 -9.13 6.46
C LYS A 199 18.30 -9.79 7.29
N SER A 200 19.38 -9.07 7.58
CA SER A 200 20.53 -9.65 8.25
C SER A 200 20.19 -10.15 9.66
N LYS A 201 20.81 -11.28 10.06
CA LYS A 201 20.66 -11.84 11.41
C LYS A 201 21.03 -10.85 12.53
N PRO A 202 22.15 -10.09 12.44
CA PRO A 202 22.51 -9.12 13.47
C PRO A 202 21.42 -8.07 13.70
N VAL A 203 20.88 -7.49 12.62
CA VAL A 203 19.78 -6.50 12.74
C VAL A 203 18.52 -7.13 13.32
N ALA A 204 18.20 -8.38 12.96
CA ALA A 204 17.04 -9.07 13.54
C ALA A 204 17.20 -9.37 15.04
N LEU A 205 18.39 -9.78 15.47
CA LEU A 205 18.72 -10.04 16.88
C LEU A 205 18.70 -8.75 17.70
N LEU A 206 19.34 -7.68 17.20
CA LEU A 206 19.29 -6.35 17.82
C LEU A 206 17.86 -5.89 18.09
N LEU A 207 16.98 -6.01 17.09
CA LEU A 207 15.60 -5.56 17.23
C LEU A 207 14.86 -6.38 18.28
N ALA A 208 15.12 -7.70 18.36
CA ALA A 208 14.58 -8.54 19.41
C ALA A 208 15.11 -8.12 20.81
N ASP A 209 16.41 -7.87 20.93
CA ASP A 209 17.06 -7.43 22.19
C ASP A 209 16.53 -6.07 22.67
N LEU A 210 16.24 -5.15 21.74
CA LEU A 210 15.67 -3.83 22.04
C LEU A 210 14.15 -3.88 22.29
N GLY A 211 13.53 -5.05 22.23
CA GLY A 211 12.07 -5.21 22.35
C GLY A 211 11.31 -4.49 21.24
N VAL A 212 11.91 -4.32 20.07
CA VAL A 212 11.34 -3.64 18.92
C VAL A 212 10.66 -4.67 18.03
N THR A 213 9.36 -4.46 17.78
CA THR A 213 8.63 -5.32 16.83
C THR A 213 9.11 -5.02 15.41
N LYS A 214 9.57 -6.05 14.70
CA LYS A 214 10.02 -5.92 13.30
C LYS A 214 8.91 -6.29 12.35
N THR A 215 8.60 -5.41 11.41
CA THR A 215 7.76 -5.77 10.25
C THR A 215 8.52 -5.60 8.95
N HIS A 216 8.26 -6.49 8.00
CA HIS A 216 8.88 -6.47 6.68
C HIS A 216 7.83 -6.34 5.57
N SER A 217 8.18 -5.57 4.54
CA SER A 217 7.49 -5.53 3.25
C SER A 217 7.35 -6.93 2.62
N ARG A 218 6.39 -7.10 1.70
CA ARG A 218 6.20 -8.35 0.94
C ARG A 218 7.37 -8.60 -0.03
N PRO A 219 7.69 -9.87 -0.34
CA PRO A 219 8.60 -10.17 -1.45
C PRO A 219 8.02 -9.62 -2.77
N HIS A 220 8.82 -8.87 -3.54
CA HIS A 220 8.51 -8.38 -4.89
C HIS A 220 7.46 -7.25 -5.00
N VAL A 221 7.26 -6.46 -3.95
CA VAL A 221 6.50 -5.19 -4.03
C VAL A 221 7.39 -4.05 -3.54
N SER A 222 7.89 -3.22 -4.46
CA SER A 222 8.80 -2.10 -4.14
C SER A 222 8.14 -0.90 -3.46
N ASN A 223 6.87 -1.01 -3.03
CA ASN A 223 6.01 0.12 -2.64
C ASN A 223 5.51 0.05 -1.19
N ASP A 224 6.03 -0.86 -0.37
CA ASP A 224 5.53 -1.07 1.00
C ASP A 224 6.14 -0.05 2.01
N ASN A 225 7.10 0.82 1.60
CA ASN A 225 7.67 1.89 2.43
C ASN A 225 7.48 3.31 1.85
N PRO A 226 6.22 3.80 1.77
CA PRO A 226 5.90 5.08 1.14
C PRO A 226 6.53 6.31 1.82
N PHE A 227 6.84 6.20 3.12
CA PHE A 227 7.38 7.32 3.90
C PHE A 227 8.85 7.57 3.58
N SER A 228 9.68 6.52 3.56
CA SER A 228 11.09 6.66 3.16
C SER A 228 11.19 7.04 1.68
N GLU A 229 10.36 6.47 0.81
CA GLU A 229 10.31 6.85 -0.62
C GLU A 229 10.01 8.35 -0.81
N SER A 230 8.98 8.86 -0.13
CA SER A 230 8.64 10.29 -0.18
C SER A 230 9.78 11.16 0.35
N GLN A 231 10.46 10.74 1.41
CA GLN A 231 11.59 11.49 1.96
C GLN A 231 12.77 11.53 0.99
N PHE A 232 13.12 10.40 0.37
CA PHE A 232 14.17 10.36 -0.66
C PHE A 232 13.81 11.15 -1.90
N LYS A 233 12.52 11.21 -2.26
CA LYS A 233 12.04 12.11 -3.29
C LYS A 233 12.30 13.56 -2.89
N THR A 234 11.90 13.99 -1.70
CA THR A 234 12.20 15.35 -1.22
C THR A 234 13.70 15.67 -1.25
N LEU A 235 14.55 14.73 -0.83
CA LEU A 235 16.01 14.86 -0.90
C LEU A 235 16.50 15.10 -2.32
N LYS A 236 16.12 14.23 -3.27
CA LYS A 236 16.62 14.24 -4.65
C LYS A 236 16.05 15.36 -5.52
N TYR A 237 14.93 15.95 -5.13
CA TYR A 237 14.29 17.06 -5.86
C TYR A 237 14.76 18.44 -5.40
N ARG A 238 15.60 18.53 -4.35
CA ARG A 238 16.21 19.81 -3.95
C ARG A 238 17.08 20.36 -5.09
N PRO A 239 16.99 21.66 -5.39
CA PRO A 239 17.87 22.30 -6.38
C PRO A 239 19.36 22.09 -6.09
N ASP A 240 19.71 22.10 -4.81
CA ASP A 240 21.10 21.95 -4.35
C ASP A 240 21.57 20.48 -4.30
N PHE A 241 20.70 19.50 -4.64
CA PHE A 241 21.08 18.10 -4.64
C PHE A 241 22.14 17.83 -5.72
N PRO A 242 23.37 17.42 -5.35
CA PRO A 242 24.44 17.24 -6.32
C PRO A 242 24.15 16.10 -7.29
N LYS A 243 24.53 16.27 -8.56
CA LYS A 243 24.53 15.17 -9.52
C LYS A 243 25.46 14.03 -9.07
N ARG A 244 26.58 14.39 -8.45
CA ARG A 244 27.58 13.49 -7.85
C ARG A 244 28.20 14.17 -6.64
N PHE A 245 28.54 13.39 -5.63
CA PHE A 245 29.32 13.82 -4.47
C PHE A 245 30.81 13.57 -4.73
N GLY A 246 31.66 14.53 -4.40
CA GLY A 246 33.11 14.42 -4.61
C GLY A 246 33.79 13.46 -3.63
N SER A 247 33.30 13.43 -2.39
CA SER A 247 33.80 12.58 -1.30
C SER A 247 32.67 12.09 -0.38
N LEU A 248 33.01 11.19 0.55
CA LEU A 248 32.05 10.77 1.58
C LEU A 248 31.73 11.96 2.50
N GLU A 249 32.73 12.77 2.82
CA GLU A 249 32.64 13.96 3.64
C GLU A 249 31.70 14.98 3.03
N ASP A 250 31.79 15.22 1.72
CA ASP A 250 30.86 16.11 0.99
C ASP A 250 29.41 15.63 1.13
N SER A 251 29.20 14.32 0.99
CA SER A 251 27.87 13.73 1.13
C SER A 251 27.33 13.83 2.55
N ARG A 252 28.19 13.72 3.56
CA ARG A 252 27.82 13.91 4.98
C ARG A 252 27.47 15.35 5.28
N LEU A 253 28.27 16.31 4.81
CA LEU A 253 28.03 17.73 4.99
C LEU A 253 26.69 18.14 4.36
N PHE A 254 26.45 17.72 3.12
CA PHE A 254 25.17 17.94 2.46
C PHE A 254 23.99 17.35 3.25
N CYS A 255 24.12 16.09 3.71
CA CYS A 255 23.06 15.44 4.48
C CYS A 255 22.82 16.15 5.82
N GLN A 256 23.87 16.65 6.49
CA GLN A 256 23.74 17.39 7.74
C GLN A 256 22.86 18.62 7.56
N THR A 257 23.20 19.48 6.59
CA THR A 257 22.40 20.67 6.28
C THR A 257 21.00 20.30 5.81
N PHE A 258 20.87 19.26 4.98
CA PHE A 258 19.58 18.82 4.47
C PHE A 258 18.65 18.34 5.60
N PHE A 259 19.11 17.47 6.50
CA PHE A 259 18.26 16.90 7.54
C PHE A 259 17.92 17.90 8.64
N GLU A 260 18.81 18.86 8.91
CA GLU A 260 18.49 20.02 9.75
C GLU A 260 17.32 20.80 9.13
N TRP A 261 17.48 21.29 7.90
CA TRP A 261 16.42 21.99 7.18
C TRP A 261 15.12 21.16 7.07
N TYR A 262 15.23 19.87 6.76
CA TYR A 262 14.08 18.98 6.61
C TYR A 262 13.27 18.89 7.92
N ASN A 263 13.95 18.77 9.05
CA ASN A 263 13.30 18.61 10.34
C ASN A 263 12.76 19.93 10.91
N THR A 264 13.47 21.05 10.72
CA THR A 264 13.20 22.31 11.43
C THR A 264 12.48 23.35 10.56
N GLU A 265 12.58 23.27 9.24
CA GLU A 265 12.06 24.30 8.33
C GLU A 265 11.06 23.76 7.30
N HIS A 266 11.28 22.56 6.77
CA HIS A 266 10.42 21.99 5.74
C HIS A 266 9.01 21.72 6.29
N ARG A 267 7.99 22.25 5.62
CA ARG A 267 6.58 22.10 6.02
C ARG A 267 5.92 21.00 5.19
N HIS A 268 5.25 20.09 5.89
CA HIS A 268 4.58 18.96 5.26
C HIS A 268 3.07 19.12 5.32
N SER A 269 2.40 19.02 4.17
CA SER A 269 0.93 19.09 4.09
C SER A 269 0.25 17.96 4.86
N SER A 270 0.86 16.78 4.92
CA SER A 270 0.33 15.60 5.64
C SER A 270 0.35 15.74 7.16
N ILE A 271 1.04 16.74 7.70
CA ILE A 271 1.06 17.10 9.13
C ILE A 271 0.72 18.59 9.29
N SER A 272 -0.31 19.04 8.56
CA SER A 272 -0.94 20.36 8.81
C SER A 272 0.00 21.55 8.56
N LEU A 273 0.93 21.39 7.61
CA LEU A 273 1.97 22.37 7.27
C LEU A 273 2.88 22.73 8.47
N LEU A 274 3.00 21.81 9.42
CA LEU A 274 3.98 21.90 10.50
C LEU A 274 5.32 21.31 10.05
N THR A 275 6.36 21.64 10.80
CA THR A 275 7.69 21.05 10.61
C THR A 275 7.74 19.70 11.34
N PRO A 276 8.52 18.73 10.86
CA PRO A 276 8.60 17.43 11.51
C PRO A 276 8.98 17.52 12.98
N GLU A 277 9.92 18.40 13.33
CA GLU A 277 10.35 18.64 14.71
C GLU A 277 9.20 19.11 15.62
N THR A 278 8.41 20.06 15.13
CA THR A 278 7.27 20.60 15.88
C THR A 278 6.29 19.51 16.27
N VAL A 279 6.04 18.56 15.36
CA VAL A 279 5.11 17.45 15.61
C VAL A 279 5.77 16.39 16.49
N HIS A 280 7.04 16.09 16.26
CA HIS A 280 7.77 15.04 16.96
C HIS A 280 7.90 15.32 18.47
N TYR A 281 8.19 16.57 18.85
CA TYR A 281 8.38 16.96 20.24
C TYR A 281 7.11 17.57 20.88
N GLY A 282 5.93 17.37 20.29
CA GLY A 282 4.66 17.78 20.88
C GLY A 282 4.41 19.28 20.93
N LEU A 283 5.12 20.07 20.13
CA LEU A 283 4.98 21.54 20.05
C LEU A 283 3.83 22.00 19.14
N ALA A 284 3.18 21.05 18.45
CA ALA A 284 2.17 21.31 17.44
C ALA A 284 0.97 22.11 17.95
N ASP A 285 0.47 21.84 19.16
CA ASP A 285 -0.71 22.53 19.68
C ASP A 285 -0.42 24.01 19.96
N GLY A 286 0.77 24.34 20.46
CA GLY A 286 1.20 25.73 20.63
C GLY A 286 1.25 26.48 19.29
N VAL A 287 1.86 25.86 18.27
CA VAL A 287 1.94 26.46 16.92
C VAL A 287 0.56 26.59 16.27
N ARG A 288 -0.33 25.59 16.45
CA ARG A 288 -1.71 25.63 15.94
C ARG A 288 -2.54 26.70 16.64
N ALA A 289 -2.44 26.83 17.95
CA ALA A 289 -3.10 27.89 18.70
C ALA A 289 -2.65 29.28 18.25
N ALA A 290 -1.35 29.48 18.02
CA ALA A 290 -0.81 30.73 17.48
C ALA A 290 -1.36 31.02 16.06
N ARG A 291 -1.40 30.02 15.18
CA ARG A 291 -2.00 30.14 13.84
C ARG A 291 -3.49 30.46 13.89
N GLN A 292 -4.23 29.86 14.81
CA GLN A 292 -5.66 30.15 14.99
C GLN A 292 -5.89 31.62 15.36
N LYS A 293 -5.05 32.20 16.24
CA LYS A 293 -5.13 33.63 16.58
C LYS A 293 -4.93 34.52 15.35
N VAL A 294 -3.95 34.20 14.49
CA VAL A 294 -3.70 34.94 13.24
C VAL A 294 -4.89 34.82 12.28
N LEU A 295 -5.43 33.61 12.10
CA LEU A 295 -6.59 33.36 11.26
C LEU A 295 -7.83 34.12 11.76
N GLN A 296 -8.04 34.15 13.08
CA GLN A 296 -9.13 34.92 13.69
C GLN A 296 -8.96 36.42 13.48
N ALA A 297 -7.75 36.96 13.66
CA ALA A 297 -7.47 38.37 13.41
C ALA A 297 -7.71 38.75 11.94
N ALA A 298 -7.28 37.89 11.00
CA ALA A 298 -7.53 38.10 9.58
C ALA A 298 -9.02 38.06 9.24
N TYR A 299 -9.79 37.17 9.88
CA TYR A 299 -11.25 37.10 9.71
C TYR A 299 -11.96 38.35 10.22
N VAL A 300 -11.54 38.89 11.37
CA VAL A 300 -12.09 40.13 11.92
C VAL A 300 -11.80 41.32 11.00
N MET A 301 -10.60 41.37 10.42
CA MET A 301 -10.18 42.49 9.54
C MET A 301 -10.80 42.43 8.14
N HIS A 302 -10.97 41.21 7.61
CA HIS A 302 -11.42 40.97 6.23
C HIS A 302 -12.42 39.80 6.14
N PRO A 303 -13.62 39.91 6.73
CA PRO A 303 -14.59 38.82 6.74
C PRO A 303 -15.03 38.42 5.32
N GLU A 304 -15.02 39.35 4.37
CA GLU A 304 -15.36 39.12 2.96
C GLU A 304 -14.45 38.08 2.27
N ARG A 305 -13.22 37.87 2.80
CA ARG A 305 -12.29 36.86 2.28
C ARG A 305 -12.64 35.43 2.70
N PHE A 306 -13.53 35.25 3.68
CA PHE A 306 -13.84 33.96 4.30
C PHE A 306 -15.31 33.61 4.12
N VAL A 307 -15.59 32.81 3.09
CA VAL A 307 -16.96 32.43 2.73
C VAL A 307 -17.53 31.44 3.75
N ARG A 308 -18.72 31.74 4.30
CA ARG A 308 -19.56 30.93 5.19
C ARG A 308 -19.11 30.74 6.64
N LYS A 309 -17.81 30.68 6.96
CA LYS A 309 -17.36 30.43 8.34
C LYS A 309 -15.98 31.01 8.64
N PRO A 310 -15.66 31.26 9.92
CA PRO A 310 -14.32 31.61 10.34
C PRO A 310 -13.29 30.53 9.94
N PRO A 311 -12.08 30.94 9.52
CA PRO A 311 -11.00 30.02 9.21
C PRO A 311 -10.53 29.27 10.47
N VAL A 312 -10.20 27.99 10.30
CA VAL A 312 -9.71 27.13 11.37
C VAL A 312 -8.33 26.58 10.99
N ALA A 313 -7.40 26.61 11.93
CA ALA A 313 -6.07 26.03 11.76
C ALA A 313 -6.19 24.51 11.55
N LEU A 314 -5.47 23.99 10.56
CA LEU A 314 -5.54 22.59 10.17
C LEU A 314 -5.28 21.66 11.39
N PRO A 315 -6.11 20.63 11.62
CA PRO A 315 -5.88 19.64 12.67
C PRO A 315 -4.73 18.72 12.28
N LEU A 316 -4.02 18.19 13.27
CA LEU A 316 -3.07 17.09 13.06
C LEU A 316 -3.84 15.81 12.67
N PRO A 317 -3.21 14.90 11.91
CA PRO A 317 -3.77 13.57 11.72
C PRO A 317 -3.86 12.85 13.06
N GLU A 318 -5.00 12.21 13.33
CA GLU A 318 -5.19 11.37 14.52
C GLU A 318 -4.37 10.09 14.45
N ALA A 319 -4.16 9.58 13.23
CA ALA A 319 -3.43 8.36 13.01
C ALA A 319 -2.79 8.31 11.61
N VAL A 320 -1.66 7.62 11.51
CA VAL A 320 -0.94 7.35 10.26
C VAL A 320 -0.74 5.85 10.11
N TRP A 321 -0.93 5.36 8.87
CA TRP A 321 -0.87 3.94 8.54
C TRP A 321 0.29 3.63 7.59
N ILE A 322 0.93 2.47 7.78
CA ILE A 322 1.55 1.71 6.70
C ILE A 322 0.59 0.54 6.40
N ASN A 323 0.16 0.41 5.14
CA ASN A 323 -0.83 -0.55 4.67
C ASN A 323 -2.16 -0.49 5.46
N PRO A 324 -3.02 0.53 5.22
CA PRO A 324 -4.30 0.60 5.91
C PRO A 324 -5.17 -0.62 5.59
N PRO A 325 -5.98 -1.12 6.55
CA PRO A 325 -6.91 -2.22 6.31
C PRO A 325 -7.86 -1.85 5.16
N ILE A 326 -8.17 -2.84 4.32
CA ILE A 326 -9.19 -2.68 3.29
C ILE A 326 -10.52 -2.51 4.03
N LYS A 327 -11.10 -1.30 4.01
CA LYS A 327 -12.44 -1.07 4.55
C LYS A 327 -13.40 -2.06 3.87
N SER A 328 -13.93 -3.02 4.61
CA SER A 328 -15.09 -3.78 4.18
C SER A 328 -16.20 -2.77 3.93
N LYS A 329 -16.76 -2.77 2.71
CA LYS A 329 -18.01 -2.07 2.45
C LYS A 329 -19.11 -2.81 3.21
N GLU A 330 -19.30 -2.49 4.47
CA GLU A 330 -20.48 -2.86 5.23
C GLU A 330 -21.24 -1.60 5.61
N GLY A 331 -22.47 -1.51 5.10
CA GLY A 331 -23.58 -0.83 5.74
C GLY A 331 -23.55 0.70 5.81
N SER A 332 -23.84 1.36 4.69
CA SER A 332 -24.61 2.61 4.75
C SER A 332 -26.00 2.28 5.32
N LEU A 333 -26.18 2.45 6.62
CA LEU A 333 -27.50 2.65 7.21
C LEU A 333 -27.50 4.00 7.93
N THR A 334 -28.16 4.93 7.26
CA THR A 334 -28.76 6.15 7.79
C THR A 334 -29.72 5.83 8.93
N GLU A 335 -29.50 6.44 10.09
CA GLU A 335 -30.52 6.82 11.09
C GLU A 335 -30.00 8.19 11.62
N ILE A 336 -30.56 9.36 11.31
CA ILE A 336 -31.91 9.88 11.59
C ILE A 336 -32.45 9.36 12.92
N HIS A 337 -32.13 10.09 13.99
CA HIS A 337 -33.16 10.68 14.84
C HIS A 337 -32.69 12.02 15.40
#